data_AF-A0A960D6T0-F1
#
_entry.id   AF-A0A960D6T0-F1
#
_cell.length_a   1.000
_cell.length_b   1.000
_cell.length_c   1.000
_cell.angle_alpha   90.00
_cell.angle_beta   90.00
_cell.angle_gamma   90.00
#
_symmetry.space_group_name_H-M   'P 1'
#
loop_
_entity.id
_entity.type
_entity.pdbx_description
1 polymer ?
#
loop_
_entity_poly.entity_id
_entity_poly.type
_entity_poly.pdbx_seq_one_letter_code
_entity_poly.pdbx_strand_id
1 'polypeptide(L)' 'QHDPQAREWFRAAECGMDVQFGKPEDDTGTRSMWGRLYSTHAELIERRLAAIARAVCPDDPRTVGQRRAEAMAAVFAGAD' A
#
# COMPACT_ATOMS: atom_id res chain seq x y z
N GLN A 1 14.92 22.00 -22.12
CA GLN A 1 16.11 21.14 -22.23
C GLN A 1 16.05 20.18 -21.04
N HIS A 2 15.99 18.86 -21.27
CA HIS A 2 15.84 17.87 -20.19
C HIS A 2 17.19 17.57 -19.52
N ASP A 3 17.19 17.51 -18.19
CA ASP A 3 18.36 17.19 -17.37
C ASP A 3 18.68 15.67 -17.43
N PRO A 4 19.88 15.27 -17.90
CA PRO A 4 20.31 13.87 -17.94
C PRO A 4 20.31 13.19 -16.56
N GLN A 5 20.62 13.94 -15.49
CA GLN A 5 20.76 13.39 -14.14
C GLN A 5 19.43 12.89 -13.56
N ALA A 6 18.33 13.58 -13.90
CA ALA A 6 16.98 13.14 -13.53
C ALA A 6 16.68 11.73 -14.06
N ARG A 7 17.10 11.39 -15.29
CA ARG A 7 16.84 10.07 -15.90
C ARG A 7 17.62 8.93 -15.25
N GLU A 8 18.80 9.20 -14.72
CA GLU A 8 19.62 8.22 -14.02
C GLU A 8 19.08 7.96 -12.61
N TRP A 9 18.61 9.00 -11.92
CA TRP A 9 17.95 8.88 -10.63
C TRP A 9 16.64 8.10 -10.73
N PHE A 10 15.83 8.36 -11.77
CA PHE A 10 14.61 7.59 -12.01
C PHE A 10 14.92 6.12 -12.32
N ARG A 11 15.90 5.82 -13.19
CA ARG A 11 16.29 4.43 -13.49
C ARG A 11 16.89 3.69 -12.30
N ALA A 12 17.63 4.38 -11.43
CA ALA A 12 18.12 3.80 -10.18
C ALA A 12 16.98 3.56 -9.17
N ALA A 13 15.99 4.46 -9.10
CA ALA A 13 14.81 4.31 -8.26
C ALA A 13 13.88 3.17 -8.72
N GLU A 14 13.88 2.84 -10.01
CA GLU A 14 13.17 1.70 -10.59
C GLU A 14 13.79 0.34 -10.21
N CYS A 15 15.07 0.32 -9.84
CA CYS A 15 15.74 -0.91 -9.40
C CYS A 15 15.15 -1.37 -8.06
N GLY A 16 14.38 -2.47 -8.10
CA GLY A 16 13.69 -3.02 -6.93
C GLY A 16 12.28 -2.49 -6.70
N MET A 17 11.68 -1.80 -7.68
CA MET A 17 10.24 -1.48 -7.69
C MET A 17 9.43 -2.77 -7.84
N ASP A 18 8.74 -3.16 -6.78
CA ASP A 18 7.98 -4.40 -6.74
C ASP A 18 7.02 -4.42 -5.54
N VAL A 19 6.01 -5.28 -5.59
CA VAL A 19 5.12 -5.62 -4.47
C VAL A 19 5.16 -7.14 -4.28
N GLN A 20 5.62 -7.55 -3.11
CA GLN A 20 5.88 -8.92 -2.71
C GLN A 20 4.97 -9.34 -1.56
N PHE A 21 4.68 -10.64 -1.48
CA PHE A 21 3.79 -11.22 -0.48
C PHE A 21 4.42 -12.45 0.15
N GLY A 22 4.21 -12.61 1.46
CA GLY A 22 4.56 -13.82 2.18
C GLY A 22 6.00 -13.84 2.69
N LYS A 23 6.22 -13.59 3.98
CA LYS A 23 7.52 -13.81 4.63
C LYS A 23 7.55 -15.20 5.28
N PRO A 24 8.73 -15.81 5.48
CA PRO A 24 8.84 -17.14 6.06
C PRO A 24 8.17 -17.32 7.44
N GLU A 25 8.02 -16.22 8.18
CA GLU A 25 7.44 -16.16 9.53
C GLU A 25 5.94 -15.84 9.55
N ASP A 26 5.27 -15.79 8.39
CA ASP A 26 3.84 -15.52 8.38
C ASP A 26 3.07 -16.66 9.08
N ASP A 27 2.25 -16.28 10.06
CA ASP A 27 1.40 -17.21 10.82
C ASP A 27 0.21 -17.71 9.99
N THR A 28 -0.36 -18.85 10.41
CA THR A 28 -1.49 -19.45 9.70
C THR A 28 -2.71 -18.52 9.70
N GLY A 29 -3.04 -17.99 8.52
CA GLY A 29 -4.22 -17.15 8.28
C GLY A 29 -3.94 -15.70 7.87
N THR A 30 -2.68 -15.25 7.87
CA THR A 30 -2.30 -13.94 7.34
C THR A 30 -1.07 -14.05 6.43
N ARG A 31 -0.89 -13.09 5.53
CA ARG A 31 0.34 -12.94 4.75
C ARG A 31 0.79 -11.50 4.81
N SER A 32 2.08 -11.31 5.07
CA SER A 32 2.72 -10.00 4.95
C SER A 32 2.77 -9.56 3.49
N MET A 33 2.74 -8.24 3.29
CA MET A 33 2.93 -7.58 2.00
C MET A 33 3.96 -6.47 2.19
N TRP A 34 4.94 -6.38 1.30
CA TRP A 34 5.91 -5.31 1.30
C TRP A 34 6.29 -4.95 -0.13
N GLY A 35 6.86 -3.77 -0.33
CA GLY A 35 7.23 -3.34 -1.66
C GLY A 35 7.91 -1.99 -1.66
N ARG A 36 8.51 -1.67 -2.80
CA ARG A 36 9.02 -0.33 -3.09
C ARG A 36 8.14 0.28 -4.17
N LEU A 37 7.60 1.45 -3.86
CA LEU A 37 6.75 2.23 -4.74
C LEU A 37 7.34 3.63 -4.91
N TYR A 38 6.93 4.35 -5.96
CA TYR A 38 7.16 5.78 -6.01
C TYR A 38 6.45 6.45 -4.83
N SER A 39 7.08 7.45 -4.21
CA SER A 39 6.51 8.16 -3.07
C SER A 39 5.11 8.69 -3.35
N THR A 40 4.87 9.19 -4.56
CA THR A 40 3.56 9.66 -5.01
C THR A 40 2.50 8.55 -5.04
N HIS A 41 2.87 7.33 -5.44
CA HIS A 41 1.96 6.18 -5.43
C HIS A 41 1.68 5.72 -4.00
N ALA A 42 2.72 5.63 -3.16
CA ALA A 42 2.57 5.24 -1.75
C ALA A 42 1.65 6.23 -1.02
N GLU A 43 1.85 7.53 -1.18
CA GLU A 43 1.00 8.57 -0.59
C GLU A 43 -0.45 8.47 -1.07
N LEU A 44 -0.68 8.21 -2.37
CA LEU A 44 -2.02 8.04 -2.91
C LEU A 44 -2.73 6.83 -2.28
N ILE A 45 -2.04 5.70 -2.21
CA ILE A 45 -2.55 4.46 -1.61
C ILE A 45 -2.85 4.70 -0.13
N GLU A 46 -1.92 5.27 0.63
CA GLU A 46 -2.11 5.56 2.06
C GLU A 46 -3.33 6.44 2.30
N ARG A 47 -3.49 7.52 1.52
CA ARG A 47 -4.65 8.41 1.62
C ARG A 47 -5.96 7.68 1.31
N ARG A 48 -6.01 6.88 0.24
CA ARG A 48 -7.23 6.13 -0.13
C ARG A 48 -7.62 5.14 0.95
N LEU A 49 -6.67 4.32 1.43
CA LEU A 49 -6.93 3.34 2.48
C LEU A 49 -7.33 4.01 3.81
N ALA A 50 -6.70 5.13 4.16
CA ALA A 50 -7.06 5.88 5.36
C ALA A 50 -8.47 6.49 5.28
N ALA A 51 -8.89 6.93 4.10
CA ALA A 51 -10.24 7.43 3.88
C ALA A 51 -11.29 6.33 4.07
N ILE A 52 -11.10 5.16 3.44
CA ILE A 52 -12.01 4.01 3.58
C ILE A 52 -12.06 3.51 5.03
N ALA A 53 -10.89 3.36 5.68
CA ALA A 53 -10.81 2.90 7.06
C ALA A 53 -11.52 3.84 8.07
N ARG A 54 -11.70 5.12 7.71
CA ARG A 54 -12.42 6.12 8.51
C ARG A 54 -13.92 6.21 8.15
N ALA A 55 -14.34 5.69 7.02
CA ALA A 55 -15.72 5.76 6.53
C ALA A 55 -16.66 4.70 7.16
N VAL A 56 -16.13 3.86 8.07
CA VAL A 56 -16.91 2.85 8.79
C VAL A 56 -17.78 3.46 9.90
N CYS A 57 -18.65 2.65 10.50
CA CYS A 57 -19.44 3.01 11.67
C CYS A 57 -18.56 3.58 12.81
N PRO A 58 -18.98 4.65 13.51
CA PRO A 58 -18.26 5.18 14.67
C PRO A 58 -17.98 4.15 15.78
N ASP A 59 -18.90 3.20 15.96
CA ASP A 59 -18.82 2.14 16.97
C ASP A 59 -18.20 0.84 16.44
N ASP A 60 -17.48 0.89 15.31
CA ASP A 60 -16.77 -0.28 14.79
C ASP A 60 -15.69 -0.73 15.79
N PRO A 61 -15.77 -1.95 16.35
CA PRO A 61 -14.84 -2.43 17.37
C PRO A 61 -13.44 -2.70 16.81
N ARG A 62 -13.26 -2.71 15.48
CA ARG A 62 -11.97 -2.99 14.84
C ARG A 62 -11.01 -1.81 15.00
N THR A 63 -9.74 -2.17 15.23
CA THR A 63 -8.64 -1.20 15.20
C THR A 63 -8.54 -0.52 13.84
N VAL A 64 -7.96 0.68 13.79
CA VAL A 64 -7.71 1.39 12.52
C VAL A 64 -6.81 0.55 11.60
N GLY A 65 -5.87 -0.22 12.16
CA GLY A 65 -5.02 -1.13 11.39
C GLY A 65 -5.81 -2.24 10.70
N GLN A 66 -6.71 -2.92 11.42
CA GLN A 66 -7.61 -3.93 10.85
C GLN A 66 -8.50 -3.33 9.75
N ARG A 67 -9.08 -2.16 9.98
CA ARG A 67 -9.92 -1.47 8.97
C ARG A 67 -9.13 -1.08 7.72
N ARG A 68 -7.85 -0.72 7.87
CA ARG A 68 -6.97 -0.46 6.73
C ARG A 68 -6.65 -1.73 5.94
N ALA A 69 -6.47 -2.86 6.62
CA ALA A 69 -6.28 -4.15 5.96
C ALA A 69 -7.53 -4.53 5.13
N GLU A 70 -8.72 -4.38 5.72
CA GLU A 70 -9.99 -4.59 5.00
C GLU A 70 -10.19 -3.60 3.85
N ALA A 71 -9.79 -2.33 4.02
CA ALA A 71 -9.81 -1.35 2.94
C ALA A 71 -8.94 -1.77 1.75
N MET A 72 -7.79 -2.41 1.99
CA MET A 72 -6.94 -2.93 0.91
C MET A 72 -7.68 -4.02 0.13
N ALA A 73 -8.34 -4.94 0.84
CA ALA A 73 -9.14 -5.99 0.23
C ALA A 73 -10.31 -5.42 -0.58
N ALA A 74 -11.01 -4.42 -0.04
CA ALA A 74 -12.12 -3.74 -0.73
C ALA A 74 -11.66 -3.08 -2.04
N VAL A 75 -10.55 -2.34 -2.03
CA VAL A 75 -10.01 -1.67 -3.23
C VAL A 75 -9.71 -2.68 -4.34
N PHE A 76 -9.03 -3.78 -4.03
CA PHE A 76 -8.69 -4.78 -5.04
C PHE A 76 -9.88 -5.67 -5.45
N ALA A 77 -10.91 -5.76 -4.61
CA ALA A 77 -12.16 -6.39 -4.97
C ALA A 77 -13.09 -5.47 -5.79
N GLY A 78 -12.76 -4.17 -5.91
CA GLY A 78 -13.62 -3.16 -6.54
C GLY A 78 -14.86 -2.81 -5.72
N ALA A 79 -14.74 -2.86 -4.38
CA ALA A 79 -15.82 -2.69 -3.41
C ALA A 79 -15.59 -1.51 -2.45
N ASP A 80 -14.73 -0.56 -2.81
CA ASP A 80 -14.27 0.57 -1.99
C ASP A 80 -14.99 1.92 -2.21
#